data_AF-A0A2R6KSG1-F1
#
_entry.id   AF-A0A2R6KSG1-F1
#
_cell.length_a   1.000
_cell.length_b   1.000
_cell.length_c   1.000
_cell.angle_alpha   90.00
_cell.angle_beta   90.00
_cell.angle_gamma   90.00
#
_symmetry.space_group_name_H-M   'P 1'
#
loop_
_entity.id
_entity.type
_entity.pdbx_description
1 polymer ?
#
loop_
_entity_poly.entity_id
_entity_poly.type
_entity_poly.pdbx_seq_one_letter_code
_entity_poly.pdbx_strand_id
1 'polypeptide(L)' 'MNPEFVPESADEAEAAAIVAAVSAHLAAEDHEEEPPETWDGKRWAFAGRTETVTGRAVRAREGTPTDAWAAAGRADRL' A
#
# COMPACT_ATOMS: atom_id res chain seq x y z
N MET A 1 -24.00 16.52 1.84
CA MET A 1 -23.00 16.04 2.82
C MET A 1 -21.72 15.88 2.05
N ASN A 2 -20.70 16.72 2.26
CA ASN A 2 -19.42 16.54 1.58
C ASN A 2 -18.71 15.31 2.19
N PRO A 3 -18.09 14.44 1.37
CA PRO A 3 -17.38 13.29 1.90
C PRO A 3 -16.18 13.74 2.73
N GLU A 4 -15.79 12.93 3.73
CA GLU A 4 -14.78 13.26 4.76
C GLU A 4 -13.42 13.70 4.19
N PHE A 5 -13.11 13.33 2.94
CA PHE A 5 -11.86 13.69 2.25
C PHE A 5 -11.90 15.05 1.53
N VAL A 6 -13.04 15.74 1.48
CA VAL A 6 -13.14 17.07 0.84
C VAL A 6 -12.81 18.15 1.89
N PRO A 7 -11.80 19.00 1.64
CA PRO A 7 -11.47 20.09 2.57
C PRO A 7 -12.65 21.05 2.77
N GLU A 8 -12.83 21.53 4.00
CA GLU A 8 -13.89 22.51 4.31
C GLU A 8 -13.72 23.84 3.57
N SER A 9 -12.48 24.16 3.18
CA SER A 9 -12.15 25.37 2.41
C SER A 9 -12.40 25.25 0.91
N ALA A 10 -12.75 24.06 0.40
CA ALA A 10 -12.95 23.84 -1.01
C ALA A 10 -14.25 24.52 -1.48
N ASP A 11 -14.16 25.25 -2.59
CA ASP A 11 -15.37 25.73 -3.25
C ASP A 11 -16.12 24.58 -3.95
N GLU A 12 -17.30 24.86 -4.50
CA GLU A 12 -18.15 23.85 -5.12
C GLU A 12 -17.48 23.16 -6.32
N ALA A 13 -16.70 23.91 -7.12
CA ALA A 13 -16.02 23.36 -8.28
C ALA A 13 -14.83 22.48 -7.86
N GLU A 14 -14.07 22.92 -6.85
CA GLU A 14 -12.98 22.15 -6.25
C GLU A 14 -13.50 20.87 -5.60
N ALA A 15 -14.57 20.95 -4.81
CA ALA A 15 -15.20 19.79 -4.19
C ALA A 15 -15.65 18.76 -5.24
N ALA A 16 -16.29 19.22 -6.33
CA ALA A 16 -16.72 18.35 -7.42
C ALA A 16 -15.53 17.67 -8.12
N ALA A 17 -14.43 18.40 -8.36
CA ALA A 17 -13.23 17.85 -8.96
C ALA A 17 -12.56 16.78 -8.07
N ILE A 18 -12.47 17.03 -6.76
CA ILE A 18 -11.90 16.10 -5.79
C ILE A 18 -12.73 14.81 -5.73
N VAL A 19 -14.07 14.93 -5.65
CA VAL A 19 -14.96 13.77 -5.67
C VAL A 19 -14.80 12.97 -6.96
N ALA A 20 -14.78 13.63 -8.12
CA ALA A 20 -14.62 12.96 -9.41
C ALA A 20 -13.29 12.20 -9.52
N ALA A 21 -12.18 12.80 -9.07
CA ALA A 21 -10.87 12.18 -9.11
C ALA A 21 -10.79 10.94 -8.20
N VAL A 22 -11.29 11.04 -6.96
CA VAL A 22 -11.30 9.91 -6.03
C VAL A 22 -12.23 8.80 -6.52
N SER A 23 -13.43 9.13 -7.01
CA SER A 23 -14.34 8.13 -7.58
C SER A 23 -13.74 7.42 -8.80
N ALA A 24 -13.04 8.14 -9.68
CA ALA A 24 -12.36 7.53 -10.81
C ALA A 24 -11.21 6.60 -10.39
N HIS A 25 -10.43 6.99 -9.37
CA HIS A 25 -9.38 6.14 -8.81
C HIS A 25 -9.95 4.86 -8.19
N LEU A 26 -10.98 4.98 -7.35
CA LEU A 26 -11.63 3.82 -6.73
C LEU A 26 -12.27 2.88 -7.76
N ALA A 27 -12.90 3.45 -8.80
CA ALA A 27 -13.45 2.64 -9.89
C ALA A 27 -12.36 1.91 -10.69
N ALA A 28 -11.14 2.45 -10.76
CA ALA A 28 -10.01 1.77 -11.40
C ALA A 28 -9.46 0.63 -10.52
N GLU A 29 -9.40 0.81 -9.19
CA GLU A 29 -8.97 -0.22 -8.25
C GLU A 29 -9.90 -1.43 -8.23
N ASP A 30 -11.22 -1.23 -8.39
CA ASP A 30 -12.24 -2.29 -8.38
C ASP A 30 -12.15 -3.24 -9.60
N HIS A 31 -11.33 -2.91 -10.60
CA HIS A 31 -11.19 -3.68 -11.85
C HIS A 31 -9.94 -4.55 -11.95
N GLU A 32 -9.04 -4.48 -10.97
CA GLU A 32 -7.83 -5.31 -10.94
C GLU A 32 -8.01 -6.46 -9.93
N GLU A 33 -8.61 -7.57 -10.37
CA GLU A 33 -8.35 -8.88 -9.73
C GLU A 33 -6.89 -9.26 -10.02
N GLU A 34 -5.97 -8.60 -9.34
CA GLU A 34 -4.57 -8.94 -9.34
C GLU A 34 -4.43 -10.37 -8.75
N PRO A 35 -3.60 -11.23 -9.36
CA PRO A 35 -3.30 -12.51 -8.77
C PRO A 35 -2.80 -12.30 -7.34
N PRO A 36 -3.09 -13.23 -6.41
CA PRO A 36 -2.70 -13.08 -5.02
C PRO A 36 -1.21 -12.77 -4.97
N GLU A 37 -0.87 -11.59 -4.44
CA GLU A 37 0.52 -11.17 -4.39
C GLU A 37 1.34 -12.23 -3.66
N THR A 38 2.51 -12.55 -4.21
CA THR A 38 3.46 -13.47 -3.58
C THR A 38 4.81 -12.80 -3.37
N TRP A 39 5.64 -13.44 -2.57
CA TRP A 39 7.02 -13.02 -2.35
C TRP A 39 7.97 -13.39 -3.50
N ASP A 40 7.48 -14.07 -4.55
CA ASP A 40 8.29 -14.45 -5.69
C ASP A 40 8.80 -13.21 -6.42
N GLY A 41 10.08 -13.22 -6.78
CA GLY A 41 10.77 -12.05 -7.34
C GLY A 41 11.08 -10.91 -6.35
N LYS A 42 10.32 -10.74 -5.25
CA LYS A 42 10.49 -9.64 -4.28
C LYS A 42 11.31 -10.03 -3.03
N ARG A 43 11.29 -11.30 -2.64
CA ARG A 43 11.86 -11.83 -1.37
C ARG A 43 13.32 -11.47 -1.11
N TRP A 44 14.17 -11.54 -2.12
CA TRP A 44 15.61 -11.29 -1.96
C TRP A 44 15.92 -9.80 -1.82
N ALA A 45 15.21 -8.96 -2.60
CA ALA A 45 15.34 -7.51 -2.52
C ALA A 45 14.87 -6.99 -1.16
N PHE A 46 13.76 -7.50 -0.64
CA PHE A 46 13.29 -7.18 0.71
C PHE A 46 14.31 -7.60 1.77
N ALA A 47 14.76 -8.86 1.77
CA ALA A 47 15.73 -9.36 2.75
C ALA A 47 17.01 -8.53 2.78
N GLY A 48 17.57 -8.20 1.61
CA GLY A 48 18.78 -7.37 1.52
C GLY A 48 18.59 -5.93 2.00
N ARG A 49 17.46 -5.29 1.66
CA ARG A 49 17.15 -3.93 2.16
C ARG A 49 16.96 -3.93 3.68
N THR A 50 16.22 -4.90 4.22
CA THR A 50 16.00 -4.98 5.67
C THR A 50 17.29 -5.27 6.42
N GLU A 51 18.17 -6.14 5.91
CA GLU A 51 19.49 -6.38 6.47
C GLU A 51 20.35 -5.11 6.46
N THR A 52 20.34 -4.36 5.36
CA THR A 52 21.11 -3.10 5.24
C THR A 52 20.67 -2.05 6.25
N VAL A 53 19.37 -1.93 6.51
CA VAL A 53 18.80 -0.92 7.42
C VAL A 53 18.89 -1.36 8.88
N THR A 54 18.60 -2.63 9.17
CA THR A 54 18.46 -3.14 10.55
C THR A 54 19.71 -3.84 11.07
N GLY A 55 20.65 -4.20 10.19
CA GLY A 55 21.79 -5.06 10.51
C GLY A 55 21.42 -6.54 10.72
N ARG A 56 20.16 -6.92 10.50
CA ARG A 56 19.66 -8.29 10.69
C ARG A 56 19.08 -8.84 9.39
N ALA A 57 19.61 -9.98 8.95
CA ALA A 57 19.00 -10.76 7.88
C ALA A 57 17.64 -11.32 8.33
N VAL A 58 16.59 -11.02 7.57
CA VAL A 58 15.22 -11.54 7.80
C VAL A 58 14.71 -12.25 6.54
N ARG A 59 13.77 -13.18 6.72
CA ARG A 59 13.15 -13.92 5.63
C ARG A 59 11.64 -13.89 5.80
N ALA A 60 10.91 -13.63 4.72
CA ALA A 60 9.45 -13.72 4.74
C ALA A 60 9.01 -15.17 5.06
N ARG A 61 8.08 -15.30 5.99
CA ARG A 61 7.43 -16.56 6.40
C ARG A 61 6.03 -16.65 5.78
N GLU A 62 5.43 -17.84 5.88
CA GLU A 62 4.02 -18.02 5.60
C GLU A 62 3.16 -17.05 6.46
N GLY A 63 2.24 -16.33 5.83
CA GLY A 63 1.45 -15.27 6.48
C GLY A 63 2.15 -13.91 6.62
N THR A 64 3.36 -13.74 6.08
CA THR A 64 3.99 -12.41 5.97
C THR A 64 3.30 -11.63 4.86
N PRO A 65 2.77 -10.41 5.13
CA PRO A 65 2.24 -9.54 4.09
C PRO A 65 3.24 -9.37 2.95
N THR A 66 2.80 -9.35 1.70
CA THR A 66 3.68 -9.18 0.52
C THR A 66 3.98 -7.73 0.20
N ASP A 67 3.18 -6.81 0.75
CA ASP A 67 3.54 -5.41 0.86
C ASP A 67 4.77 -5.24 1.76
N ALA A 68 5.83 -4.66 1.20
CA ALA A 68 7.10 -4.52 1.88
C ALA A 68 7.03 -3.61 3.11
N TRP A 69 6.11 -2.63 3.12
CA TRP A 69 5.94 -1.72 4.25
C TRP A 69 5.29 -2.44 5.44
N ALA A 70 4.18 -3.13 5.20
CA ALA A 70 3.51 -3.97 6.19
C ALA A 70 4.42 -5.10 6.70
N ALA A 71 5.21 -5.71 5.82
CA ALA A 71 6.20 -6.73 6.20
C ALA A 71 7.31 -6.17 7.09
N ALA A 72 7.85 -4.99 6.76
CA ALA A 72 8.87 -4.32 7.56
C ALA A 72 8.37 -4.00 8.98
N GLY A 73 7.11 -3.58 9.12
CA GLY A 73 6.48 -3.39 10.44
C GLY A 73 6.37 -4.65 11.29
N ARG A 74 6.57 -5.85 10.71
CA ARG A 74 6.59 -7.14 11.41
C ARG A 74 7.97 -7.79 11.45
N ALA A 75 9.03 -7.08 11.05
CA ALA A 75 10.37 -7.65 10.90
C ALA A 75 10.92 -8.34 12.17
N ASP A 76 10.51 -7.90 13.36
CA ASP A 76 10.91 -8.55 14.62
C ASP A 76 10.39 -9.99 14.76
N ARG A 77 9.27 -10.31 14.10
CA ARG A 77 8.60 -11.62 14.13
C ARG A 77 8.89 -12.47 12.89
N LEU A 78 9.71 -11.97 11.97
CA LEU A 78 10.28 -12.71 10.82
C LEU A 78 11.52 -13.49 11.25
#